data_AF-A0A6F8YZY4-F1
#
_entry.id   AF-A0A6F8YZY4-F1
#
_cell.length_a   1.000
_cell.length_b   1.000
_cell.length_c   1.000
_cell.angle_alpha   90.00
_cell.angle_beta   90.00
_cell.angle_gamma   90.00
#
_symmetry.space_group_name_H-M   'P 1'
#
loop_
_entity.id
_entity.type
_entity.pdbx_description
1 polymer ?
#
loop_
_entity_poly.entity_id
_entity_poly.type
_entity_poly.pdbx_seq_one_letter_code
_entity_poly.pdbx_strand_id
1 'polypeptide(L)'
;MGTEVERREFSREDRARHRRKVRQCLDVFAEMLRESRFEFERPMTGLEIELNLVDDQAEPAMRNAEALAAIADPDFQTELGQFNIEINVAPRRLAGDGTAGFERHVRESLNAAELKARTVGAHMVMVGILPTIAREHLTLESLSANPRYALLNEQIFAARGEDLDIRIDGVDRLAVTADTVAPEAACTSTQFHLQVSPSQFAAYWNAAQCVAGVQVALGANSPFLFGRELWRETRIPLFEQATDTRSEEIKAQGVRPRVWFGERWITSVFDLFEENVRYFPALLPVCDDDDPARTLARGDVPSSPSCGCTTAPSTAGTARCTTWSAAAPTCGWRTASSPPAPRSSTRWPTARSTSDSSAPWPSPTVHSGHR
;
A
#
# COMPACT_ATOMS: atom_id res chain seq x y z
N MET A 1 -2.68 4.88 4.05
CA MET A 1 -3.33 4.52 5.32
C MET A 1 -4.85 4.49 5.23
N GLY A 2 -5.45 3.33 5.47
CA GLY A 2 -6.90 3.19 5.61
C GLY A 2 -7.37 3.89 6.88
N THR A 3 -8.18 4.93 6.74
CA THR A 3 -8.79 5.65 7.86
C THR A 3 -9.52 4.67 8.79
N GLU A 4 -9.35 4.82 10.11
CA GLU A 4 -10.19 4.11 11.08
C GLU A 4 -11.65 4.39 10.73
N VAL A 5 -12.41 3.33 10.47
CA VAL A 5 -13.82 3.44 10.15
C VAL A 5 -14.58 2.98 11.37
N GLU A 6 -15.36 3.88 11.97
CA GLU A 6 -16.31 3.48 13.00
C GLU A 6 -17.27 2.42 12.44
N ARG A 7 -17.55 1.40 13.25
CA ARG A 7 -18.50 0.35 12.86
C ARG A 7 -19.87 0.98 12.60
N ARG A 8 -20.33 0.90 11.35
CA ARG A 8 -21.59 1.51 10.93
C ARG A 8 -22.25 0.70 9.83
N GLU A 9 -23.58 0.60 9.89
CA GLU A 9 -24.39 0.10 8.78
C GLU A 9 -24.51 1.15 7.67
N PHE A 10 -24.25 0.76 6.43
CA PHE A 10 -24.36 1.65 5.27
C PHE A 10 -25.74 1.60 4.64
N SER A 11 -26.42 2.75 4.63
CA SER A 11 -27.73 2.88 3.97
C SER A 11 -27.61 2.93 2.45
N ARG A 12 -28.75 2.79 1.76
CA ARG A 12 -28.85 3.02 0.30
C ARG A 12 -28.46 4.46 -0.07
N GLU A 13 -28.78 5.41 0.79
CA GLU A 13 -28.43 6.82 0.60
C GLU A 13 -26.91 7.04 0.71
N ASP A 14 -26.25 6.42 1.68
CA ASP A 14 -24.80 6.51 1.86
C ASP A 14 -24.07 6.02 0.59
N ARG A 15 -24.51 4.91 0.00
CA ARG A 15 -23.97 4.40 -1.27
C ARG A 15 -24.17 5.36 -2.44
N ALA A 16 -25.35 5.98 -2.53
CA ALA A 16 -25.64 6.97 -3.57
C ALA A 16 -24.81 8.24 -3.39
N ARG A 17 -24.64 8.72 -2.15
CA ARG A 17 -23.80 9.86 -1.80
C ARG A 17 -22.33 9.59 -2.14
N HIS A 18 -21.80 8.45 -1.74
CA HIS A 18 -20.43 8.03 -2.06
C HIS A 18 -20.18 7.98 -3.56
N ARG A 19 -21.11 7.39 -4.33
CA ARG A 19 -20.97 7.34 -5.79
C ARG A 19 -20.91 8.73 -6.42
N ARG A 20 -21.73 9.68 -5.96
CA ARG A 20 -21.69 11.08 -6.45
C ARG A 20 -20.36 11.74 -6.09
N LYS A 21 -19.91 11.57 -4.84
CA LYS A 21 -18.65 12.12 -4.34
C LYS A 21 -17.44 11.62 -5.12
N VAL A 22 -17.34 10.29 -5.32
CA VAL A 22 -16.24 9.68 -6.09
C VAL A 22 -16.19 10.19 -7.53
N ARG A 23 -17.35 10.38 -8.19
CA ARG A 23 -17.40 10.98 -9.53
C ARG A 23 -16.92 12.42 -9.53
N GLN A 24 -17.34 13.22 -8.55
CA GLN A 24 -16.85 14.59 -8.40
C GLN A 24 -15.33 14.64 -8.17
N CYS A 25 -14.79 13.72 -7.35
CA CYS A 25 -13.36 13.60 -7.16
C CYS A 25 -12.63 13.23 -8.46
N LEU A 26 -13.21 12.35 -9.28
CA LEU A 26 -12.66 11.98 -10.58
C LEU A 26 -12.61 13.18 -11.55
N ASP A 27 -13.66 14.01 -11.57
CA ASP A 27 -13.70 15.23 -12.38
C ASP A 27 -12.60 16.22 -11.94
N VAL A 28 -12.45 16.43 -10.63
CA VAL A 28 -11.40 17.28 -10.04
C VAL A 28 -10.01 16.72 -10.34
N PHE A 29 -9.83 15.40 -10.28
CA PHE A 29 -8.57 14.74 -10.63
C PHE A 29 -8.20 14.96 -12.11
N ALA A 30 -9.18 14.88 -13.02
CA ALA A 30 -8.96 15.20 -14.43
C ALA A 30 -8.50 16.65 -14.64
N GLU A 31 -9.08 17.60 -13.90
CA GLU A 31 -8.65 19.00 -13.93
C GLU A 31 -7.21 19.17 -13.42
N MET A 32 -6.87 18.55 -12.29
CA MET A 32 -5.51 18.58 -11.76
C MET A 32 -4.47 18.03 -12.74
N LEU A 33 -4.79 16.91 -13.43
CA LEU A 33 -3.95 16.32 -14.47
C LEU A 33 -3.70 17.29 -15.63
N ARG A 34 -4.72 18.02 -16.09
CA ARG A 34 -4.56 19.03 -17.15
C ARG A 34 -3.67 20.19 -16.72
N GLU A 35 -3.76 20.60 -15.45
CA GLU A 35 -3.03 21.75 -14.92
C GLU A 35 -1.63 21.42 -14.40
N SER A 36 -1.22 20.14 -14.45
CA SER A 36 0.10 19.67 -14.00
C SER A 36 0.45 20.09 -12.57
N ARG A 37 -0.52 20.09 -11.66
CA ARG A 37 -0.34 20.49 -10.24
C ARG A 37 0.41 19.45 -9.38
N PHE A 38 1.34 18.69 -9.96
CA PHE A 38 2.03 17.58 -9.31
C PHE A 38 3.52 17.90 -9.12
N GLU A 39 4.08 17.56 -7.97
CA GLU A 39 5.54 17.52 -7.79
C GLU A 39 6.10 16.19 -8.28
N PHE A 40 7.00 16.21 -9.26
CA PHE A 40 7.64 15.00 -9.82
C PHE A 40 9.12 15.19 -10.17
N GLU A 41 9.74 16.32 -9.79
CA GLU A 41 11.16 16.60 -10.07
C GLU A 41 12.12 15.71 -9.26
N ARG A 42 11.64 15.14 -8.15
CA ARG A 42 12.43 14.32 -7.22
C ARG A 42 11.69 13.02 -6.92
N PRO A 43 11.75 12.03 -7.83
CA PRO A 43 11.03 10.78 -7.64
C PRO A 43 11.55 10.06 -6.39
N MET A 44 10.60 9.68 -5.54
CA MET A 44 10.82 8.92 -4.32
C MET A 44 10.31 7.49 -4.49
N THR A 45 10.86 6.58 -3.70
CA THR A 45 10.41 5.19 -3.61
C THR A 45 10.07 4.86 -2.17
N GLY A 46 8.81 4.49 -1.92
CA GLY A 46 8.36 3.87 -0.67
C GLY A 46 8.52 2.35 -0.73
N LEU A 47 8.57 1.72 0.45
CA LEU A 47 8.64 0.27 0.60
C LEU A 47 7.70 -0.15 1.74
N GLU A 48 6.83 -1.11 1.45
CA GLU A 48 5.96 -1.77 2.42
C GLU A 48 6.43 -3.22 2.56
N ILE A 49 6.53 -3.73 3.79
CA ILE A 49 6.84 -5.13 4.06
C ILE A 49 5.85 -5.64 5.10
N GLU A 50 5.10 -6.67 4.74
CA GLU A 50 4.26 -7.40 5.68
C GLU A 50 5.04 -8.58 6.28
N LEU A 51 4.86 -8.80 7.57
CA LEU A 51 5.58 -9.76 8.38
C LEU A 51 4.58 -10.66 9.09
N ASN A 52 4.90 -11.94 9.18
CA ASN A 52 4.19 -12.83 10.09
C ASN A 52 4.85 -12.81 11.47
N LEU A 53 4.03 -13.00 12.50
CA LEU A 53 4.45 -13.21 13.88
C LEU A 53 4.33 -14.69 14.22
N VAL A 54 5.40 -15.26 14.77
CA VAL A 54 5.43 -16.64 15.25
C VAL A 54 5.93 -16.72 16.69
N ASP A 55 5.56 -17.79 17.39
CA ASP A 55 6.09 -18.10 18.72
C ASP A 55 7.41 -18.90 18.66
N ASP A 56 7.89 -19.35 19.81
CA ASP A 56 9.11 -20.16 19.94
C ASP A 56 9.01 -21.54 19.26
N GLN A 57 7.80 -22.00 18.92
CA GLN A 57 7.54 -23.23 18.18
C GLN A 57 7.34 -22.99 16.68
N ALA A 58 7.50 -21.74 16.23
CA ALA A 58 7.20 -21.28 14.87
C ALA A 58 5.71 -21.38 14.48
N GLU A 59 4.81 -21.50 15.46
CA GLU A 59 3.37 -21.42 15.25
C GLU A 59 2.93 -19.95 15.16
N PRO A 60 1.85 -19.63 14.41
CA PRO A 60 1.35 -18.26 14.30
C PRO A 60 1.02 -17.65 15.67
N ALA A 61 1.63 -16.51 15.98
CA ALA A 61 1.41 -15.80 17.23
C ALA A 61 0.38 -14.67 17.05
N MET A 62 -0.83 -14.85 17.61
CA MET A 62 -1.89 -13.83 17.63
C MET A 62 -1.57 -12.68 18.59
N ARG A 63 -0.49 -11.94 18.32
CA ARG A 63 0.12 -10.96 19.25
C ARG A 63 0.52 -9.65 18.58
N ASN A 64 -0.12 -9.26 17.48
CA ASN A 64 0.27 -8.04 16.78
C ASN A 64 0.11 -6.79 17.62
N ALA A 65 -0.97 -6.66 18.42
CA ALA A 65 -1.18 -5.52 19.29
C ALA A 65 -0.08 -5.39 20.35
N GLU A 66 0.29 -6.50 21.00
CA GLU A 66 1.37 -6.54 21.98
C GLU A 66 2.73 -6.26 21.33
N ALA A 67 2.98 -6.85 20.16
CA ALA A 67 4.23 -6.65 19.41
C ALA A 67 4.38 -5.19 18.99
N LEU A 68 3.33 -4.57 18.43
CA LEU A 68 3.33 -3.17 18.03
C LEU A 68 3.48 -2.23 19.22
N ALA A 69 2.82 -2.52 20.35
CA ALA A 69 2.99 -1.75 21.58
C ALA A 69 4.44 -1.84 22.11
N ALA A 70 5.08 -3.00 22.00
CA ALA A 70 6.48 -3.17 22.37
C ALA A 70 7.43 -2.49 21.39
N ILE A 71 7.16 -2.59 20.08
CA ILE A 71 7.93 -1.94 19.00
C ILE A 71 7.88 -0.42 19.16
N ALA A 72 6.69 0.13 19.42
CA ALA A 72 6.43 1.55 19.66
C ALA A 72 7.02 2.47 18.57
N ASP A 73 6.87 2.07 17.31
CA ASP A 73 7.33 2.79 16.12
C ASP A 73 6.13 3.02 15.19
N PRO A 74 5.81 4.28 14.83
CA PRO A 74 4.66 4.60 13.97
C PRO A 74 4.77 4.06 12.54
N ASP A 75 5.96 3.66 12.09
CA ASP A 75 6.12 3.01 10.80
C ASP A 75 5.54 1.59 10.80
N PHE A 76 5.32 0.98 11.98
CA PHE A 76 4.74 -0.35 12.13
C PHE A 76 3.26 -0.32 12.51
N GLN A 77 2.48 -1.23 11.91
CA GLN A 77 1.02 -1.19 11.97
C GLN A 77 0.40 -2.59 11.94
N THR A 78 -0.88 -2.71 12.30
CA THR A 78 -1.62 -3.98 12.26
C THR A 78 -2.05 -4.32 10.83
N GLU A 79 -1.86 -5.57 10.44
CA GLU A 79 -2.47 -6.13 9.23
C GLU A 79 -3.82 -6.82 9.50
N LEU A 80 -4.44 -7.45 8.50
CA LEU A 80 -5.74 -8.12 8.65
C LEU A 80 -5.75 -9.14 9.81
N GLY A 81 -4.72 -9.98 9.92
CA GLY A 81 -4.59 -11.00 10.96
C GLY A 81 -3.85 -10.50 12.20
N GLN A 82 -4.24 -11.01 13.37
CA GLN A 82 -3.53 -10.77 14.64
C GLN A 82 -2.11 -11.34 14.68
N PHE A 83 -1.79 -12.21 13.72
CA PHE A 83 -0.46 -12.78 13.50
C PHE A 83 0.34 -12.03 12.42
N ASN A 84 -0.14 -10.87 11.96
CA ASN A 84 0.57 -10.05 10.98
C ASN A 84 0.74 -8.60 11.42
N ILE A 85 1.86 -8.03 11.00
CA ILE A 85 2.15 -6.59 11.07
C ILE A 85 2.76 -6.14 9.74
N GLU A 86 2.65 -4.86 9.44
CA GLU A 86 3.33 -4.23 8.30
C GLU A 86 4.31 -3.16 8.78
N ILE A 87 5.39 -2.94 8.02
CA ILE A 87 6.24 -1.75 8.12
C ILE A 87 6.11 -0.91 6.86
N ASN A 88 5.84 0.38 7.06
CA ASN A 88 5.75 1.40 6.04
C ASN A 88 7.05 2.23 6.02
N VAL A 89 8.02 1.84 5.20
CA VAL A 89 9.33 2.52 5.20
C VAL A 89 9.24 3.86 4.49
N ALA A 90 9.66 4.92 5.18
CA ALA A 90 9.66 6.27 4.65
C ALA A 90 10.33 6.37 3.26
N PRO A 91 9.65 6.95 2.26
CA PRO A 91 10.13 7.18 0.92
C PRO A 91 11.50 7.83 0.84
N ARG A 92 12.33 7.25 -0.02
CA ARG A 92 13.72 7.66 -0.23
C ARG A 92 14.04 7.71 -1.71
N ARG A 93 15.11 8.43 -2.06
CA ARG A 93 15.62 8.43 -3.43
C ARG A 93 16.50 7.20 -3.64
N LEU A 94 16.37 6.56 -4.81
CA LEU A 94 17.20 5.40 -5.21
C LEU A 94 18.44 5.79 -6.04
N ALA A 95 18.86 7.05 -6.02
CA ALA A 95 20.03 7.52 -6.77
C ALA A 95 21.32 7.41 -5.95
N GLY A 96 22.47 7.23 -6.61
CA GLY A 96 23.77 7.16 -5.95
C GLY A 96 23.92 5.92 -5.07
N ASP A 97 24.26 6.11 -3.80
CA ASP A 97 24.31 5.05 -2.77
C ASP A 97 22.94 4.74 -2.14
N GLY A 98 21.86 5.31 -2.70
CA GLY A 98 20.51 5.26 -2.15
C GLY A 98 19.97 3.86 -1.93
N THR A 99 20.30 2.87 -2.78
CA THR A 99 19.85 1.48 -2.60
C THR A 99 20.50 0.81 -1.39
N ALA A 100 21.81 0.94 -1.24
CA ALA A 100 22.54 0.39 -0.09
C ALA A 100 22.14 1.11 1.22
N GLY A 101 21.91 2.42 1.15
CA GLY A 101 21.37 3.20 2.28
C GLY A 101 19.96 2.75 2.66
N PHE A 102 19.12 2.46 1.67
CA PHE A 102 17.76 1.97 1.91
C PHE A 102 17.77 0.59 2.56
N GLU A 103 18.59 -0.34 2.07
CA GLU A 103 18.75 -1.67 2.66
C GLU A 103 19.21 -1.60 4.12
N ARG A 104 20.26 -0.81 4.42
CA ARG A 104 20.75 -0.64 5.80
C ARG A 104 19.66 -0.14 6.73
N HIS A 105 18.93 0.88 6.30
CA HIS A 105 17.85 1.46 7.10
C HIS A 105 16.72 0.45 7.38
N VAL A 106 16.29 -0.30 6.36
CA VAL A 106 15.26 -1.35 6.52
C VAL A 106 15.75 -2.42 7.48
N ARG A 107 16.99 -2.89 7.31
CA ARG A 107 17.60 -3.91 8.17
C ARG A 107 17.71 -3.45 9.62
N GLU A 108 18.15 -2.21 9.85
CA GLU A 108 18.23 -1.63 11.19
C GLU A 108 16.86 -1.56 11.86
N SER A 109 15.83 -1.10 11.14
CA SER A 109 14.46 -1.02 11.65
C SER A 109 13.89 -2.40 11.99
N LEU A 110 14.00 -3.37 11.07
CA LEU A 110 13.52 -4.75 11.30
C LEU A 110 14.26 -5.42 12.47
N ASN A 111 15.57 -5.26 12.57
CA ASN A 111 16.34 -5.85 13.68
C ASN A 111 15.95 -5.23 15.03
N ALA A 112 15.71 -3.92 15.08
CA ALA A 112 15.26 -3.24 16.30
C ALA A 112 13.85 -3.68 16.71
N ALA A 113 12.95 -3.82 15.73
CA ALA A 113 11.59 -4.30 15.97
C ALA A 113 11.56 -5.77 16.43
N GLU A 114 12.39 -6.64 15.85
CA GLU A 114 12.52 -8.04 16.26
C GLU A 114 12.93 -8.17 17.73
N LEU A 115 13.92 -7.39 18.19
CA LEU A 115 14.35 -7.41 19.59
C LEU A 115 13.21 -7.02 20.54
N LYS A 116 12.32 -6.12 20.13
CA LYS A 116 11.18 -5.67 20.92
C LYS A 116 10.02 -6.67 20.86
N ALA A 117 9.69 -7.22 19.70
CA ALA A 117 8.66 -8.24 19.53
C ALA A 117 8.96 -9.49 20.38
N ARG A 118 10.24 -9.88 20.50
CA ARG A 118 10.68 -10.99 21.37
C ARG A 118 10.30 -10.80 22.83
N THR A 119 10.25 -9.57 23.32
CA THR A 119 9.89 -9.30 24.73
C THR A 119 8.46 -9.71 25.07
N VAL A 120 7.60 -9.84 24.04
CA VAL A 120 6.23 -10.32 24.15
C VAL A 120 6.05 -11.73 23.56
N GLY A 121 7.15 -12.48 23.38
CA GLY A 121 7.11 -13.86 22.89
C GLY A 121 6.69 -14.00 21.43
N ALA A 122 6.98 -13.01 20.59
CA ALA A 122 6.72 -13.05 19.16
C ALA A 122 8.02 -12.82 18.36
N HIS A 123 8.14 -13.51 17.23
CA HIS A 123 9.23 -13.42 16.27
C HIS A 123 8.69 -13.01 14.91
N MET A 124 9.36 -12.07 14.23
CA MET A 124 8.97 -11.61 12.91
C MET A 124 9.59 -12.48 11.81
N VAL A 125 8.78 -12.91 10.84
CA VAL A 125 9.20 -13.76 9.72
C VAL A 125 8.71 -13.20 8.38
N MET A 126 9.64 -13.04 7.43
CA MET A 126 9.37 -12.62 6.05
C MET A 126 9.13 -13.84 5.15
N VAL A 127 7.90 -14.32 5.07
CA VAL A 127 7.49 -15.44 4.21
C VAL A 127 6.07 -15.21 3.71
N GLY A 128 5.82 -15.50 2.43
CA GLY A 128 4.53 -15.21 1.80
C GLY A 128 3.34 -15.88 2.50
N ILE A 129 3.47 -17.16 2.85
CA ILE A 129 2.50 -17.86 3.72
C ILE A 129 3.31 -18.64 4.75
N LEU A 130 2.96 -18.52 6.03
CA LEU A 130 3.53 -19.36 7.08
C LEU A 130 3.19 -20.83 6.82
N PRO A 131 4.18 -21.74 6.68
CA PRO A 131 3.89 -23.17 6.47
C PRO A 131 3.12 -23.82 7.63
N THR A 132 3.24 -23.25 8.83
CA THR A 132 2.55 -23.66 10.07
C THR A 132 1.13 -23.10 10.18
N ILE A 133 0.69 -22.23 9.26
CA ILE A 133 -0.69 -21.75 9.28
C ILE A 133 -1.66 -22.92 9.06
N ALA A 134 -2.60 -23.08 9.98
CA ALA A 134 -3.63 -24.11 9.97
C ALA A 134 -5.00 -23.46 9.83
N ARG A 135 -6.02 -24.26 9.52
CA ARG A 135 -7.38 -23.75 9.33
C ARG A 135 -7.93 -23.13 10.61
N GLU A 136 -7.63 -23.71 11.77
CA GLU A 136 -8.03 -23.16 13.07
C GLU A 136 -7.43 -21.79 13.39
N HIS A 137 -6.36 -21.37 12.69
CA HIS A 137 -5.74 -20.07 12.87
C HIS A 137 -6.44 -18.95 12.07
N LEU A 138 -7.29 -19.29 11.10
CA LEU A 138 -7.91 -18.35 10.16
C LEU A 138 -9.42 -18.25 10.40
N THR A 139 -9.80 -17.68 11.54
CA THR A 139 -11.19 -17.48 11.98
C THR A 139 -11.49 -15.99 12.17
N LEU A 140 -12.76 -15.64 12.45
CA LEU A 140 -13.13 -14.26 12.72
C LEU A 140 -12.37 -13.68 13.94
N GLU A 141 -12.11 -14.52 14.94
CA GLU A 141 -11.40 -14.16 16.17
C GLU A 141 -9.91 -13.90 15.93
N SER A 142 -9.36 -14.39 14.81
CA SER A 142 -7.98 -14.12 14.40
C SER A 142 -7.81 -12.77 13.70
N LEU A 143 -8.89 -12.06 13.37
CA LEU A 143 -8.81 -10.73 12.75
C LEU A 143 -8.32 -9.69 13.77
N SER A 144 -7.48 -8.77 13.32
CA SER A 144 -7.02 -7.65 14.12
C SER A 144 -8.18 -6.82 14.65
N ALA A 145 -8.02 -6.26 15.85
CA ALA A 145 -9.08 -5.54 16.56
C ALA A 145 -9.58 -4.24 15.87
N ASN A 146 -8.93 -3.82 14.77
CA ASN A 146 -9.35 -2.65 14.01
C ASN A 146 -10.78 -2.88 13.43
N PRO A 147 -11.78 -2.05 13.80
CA PRO A 147 -13.17 -2.22 13.38
C PRO A 147 -13.37 -2.28 11.86
N ARG A 148 -12.44 -1.70 11.10
CA ARG A 148 -12.40 -1.73 9.64
C ARG A 148 -12.39 -3.17 9.10
N TYR A 149 -11.67 -4.09 9.73
CA TYR A 149 -11.54 -5.47 9.24
C TYR A 149 -12.83 -6.26 9.42
N ALA A 150 -13.49 -6.11 10.56
CA ALA A 150 -14.81 -6.69 10.79
C ALA A 150 -15.85 -6.14 9.80
N LEU A 151 -15.83 -4.82 9.55
CA LEU A 151 -16.73 -4.20 8.59
C LEU A 151 -16.45 -4.65 7.15
N LEU A 152 -15.18 -4.81 6.76
CA LEU A 152 -14.81 -5.37 5.45
C LEU A 152 -15.33 -6.80 5.29
N ASN A 153 -15.17 -7.64 6.31
CA ASN A 153 -15.71 -9.00 6.34
C ASN A 153 -17.23 -8.97 6.08
N GLU A 154 -17.97 -8.19 6.87
CA GLU A 154 -19.43 -8.05 6.70
C GLU A 154 -19.82 -7.60 5.28
N GLN A 155 -19.11 -6.62 4.70
CA GLN A 155 -19.45 -6.10 3.38
C GLN A 155 -19.08 -7.04 2.22
N ILE A 156 -18.00 -7.81 2.34
CA ILE A 156 -17.60 -8.80 1.33
C ILE A 156 -18.62 -9.93 1.29
N PHE A 157 -18.99 -10.48 2.44
CA PHE A 157 -19.97 -11.56 2.52
C PHE A 157 -21.39 -11.08 2.17
N ALA A 158 -21.77 -9.85 2.52
CA ALA A 158 -23.02 -9.26 2.06
C ALA A 158 -23.08 -9.07 0.54
N ALA A 159 -21.95 -8.76 -0.11
CA ALA A 159 -21.87 -8.64 -1.56
C ALA A 159 -21.85 -10.01 -2.27
N ARG A 160 -21.19 -11.01 -1.66
CA ARG A 160 -21.06 -12.37 -2.19
C ARG A 160 -22.34 -13.20 -2.03
N GLY A 161 -22.97 -13.12 -0.86
CA GLY A 161 -24.20 -13.85 -0.52
C GLY A 161 -24.02 -15.30 -0.09
N GLU A 162 -22.78 -15.80 0.01
CA GLU A 162 -22.43 -17.18 0.36
C GLU A 162 -21.01 -17.24 0.94
N ASP A 163 -20.61 -18.41 1.45
CA ASP A 163 -19.26 -18.67 1.93
C ASP A 163 -18.21 -18.59 0.81
N LEU A 164 -16.96 -18.35 1.17
CA LEU A 164 -15.84 -18.46 0.26
C LEU A 164 -15.56 -19.94 -0.02
N ASP A 165 -15.35 -20.25 -1.29
CA ASP A 165 -14.99 -21.59 -1.76
C ASP A 165 -13.59 -21.52 -2.38
N ILE A 166 -12.60 -22.04 -1.65
CA ILE A 166 -11.18 -21.94 -1.99
C ILE A 166 -10.73 -23.29 -2.53
N ARG A 167 -10.39 -23.31 -3.82
CA ARG A 167 -9.83 -24.47 -4.51
C ARG A 167 -8.48 -24.13 -5.11
N ILE A 168 -7.45 -24.87 -4.72
CA ILE A 168 -6.08 -24.67 -5.20
C ILE A 168 -5.48 -26.03 -5.50
N ASP A 169 -5.11 -26.24 -6.77
CA ASP A 169 -4.42 -27.45 -7.23
C ASP A 169 -2.91 -27.18 -7.33
N GLY A 170 -2.07 -28.02 -6.74
CA GLY A 170 -0.61 -27.97 -6.89
C GLY A 170 -0.01 -29.37 -6.87
N VAL A 171 1.02 -29.58 -6.04
CA VAL A 171 1.51 -30.95 -5.78
C VAL A 171 0.42 -31.77 -5.07
N ASP A 172 -0.18 -31.17 -4.05
CA ASP A 172 -1.42 -31.60 -3.41
C ASP A 172 -2.63 -30.83 -3.97
N ARG A 173 -3.83 -31.19 -3.51
CA ARG A 173 -5.05 -30.43 -3.78
C ARG A 173 -5.67 -29.93 -2.49
N LEU A 174 -6.11 -28.68 -2.51
CA LEU A 174 -6.88 -28.06 -1.44
C LEU A 174 -8.27 -27.69 -1.94
N ALA A 175 -9.30 -28.07 -1.19
CA ALA A 175 -10.67 -27.63 -1.36
C ALA A 175 -11.27 -27.39 0.01
N VAL A 176 -11.52 -26.13 0.35
CA VAL A 176 -12.04 -25.72 1.67
C VAL A 176 -13.04 -24.57 1.52
N THR A 177 -13.97 -24.50 2.46
CA THR A 177 -14.86 -23.36 2.62
C THR A 177 -14.42 -22.50 3.80
N ALA A 178 -14.62 -21.18 3.68
CA ALA A 178 -14.40 -20.21 4.74
C ALA A 178 -15.57 -19.22 4.84
N ASP A 179 -16.02 -18.97 6.05
CA ASP A 179 -17.11 -18.07 6.43
C ASP A 179 -16.62 -16.67 6.83
N THR A 180 -15.32 -16.41 6.66
CA THR A 180 -14.69 -15.12 6.91
C THR A 180 -13.62 -14.81 5.87
N VAL A 181 -13.19 -13.55 5.81
CA VAL A 181 -12.07 -13.09 4.96
C VAL A 181 -10.69 -13.46 5.53
N ALA A 182 -10.63 -14.09 6.70
CA ALA A 182 -9.38 -14.44 7.40
C ALA A 182 -8.36 -15.21 6.54
N PRO A 183 -8.74 -16.07 5.56
CA PRO A 183 -7.76 -16.68 4.65
C PRO A 183 -6.87 -15.69 3.89
N GLU A 184 -7.32 -14.45 3.68
CA GLU A 184 -6.49 -13.42 3.06
C GLU A 184 -5.30 -13.01 3.94
N ALA A 185 -5.46 -13.01 5.26
CA ALA A 185 -4.39 -12.65 6.20
C ALA A 185 -3.20 -13.61 6.14
N ALA A 186 -3.38 -14.82 5.61
CA ALA A 186 -2.26 -15.74 5.42
C ALA A 186 -1.25 -15.23 4.36
N CYS A 187 -1.65 -14.29 3.50
CA CYS A 187 -0.80 -13.73 2.46
C CYS A 187 -0.06 -12.50 3.00
N THR A 188 1.28 -12.56 3.06
CA THR A 188 2.11 -11.36 3.24
C THR A 188 2.71 -10.90 1.92
N SER A 189 3.18 -9.65 1.84
CA SER A 189 3.82 -9.12 0.64
C SER A 189 5.00 -8.18 0.92
N THR A 190 5.74 -7.87 -0.15
CA THR A 190 6.72 -6.77 -0.18
C THR A 190 6.39 -5.91 -1.39
N GLN A 191 6.13 -4.63 -1.16
CA GLN A 191 5.61 -3.73 -2.18
C GLN A 191 6.51 -2.50 -2.32
N PHE A 192 6.75 -2.10 -3.57
CA PHE A 192 7.50 -0.89 -3.89
C PHE A 192 6.58 0.17 -4.48
N HIS A 193 6.64 1.37 -3.93
CA HIS A 193 5.79 2.48 -4.34
C HIS A 193 6.64 3.52 -5.05
N LEU A 194 6.56 3.53 -6.38
CA LEU A 194 7.33 4.44 -7.22
C LEU A 194 6.53 5.71 -7.51
N GLN A 195 7.07 6.87 -7.13
CA GLN A 195 6.54 8.14 -7.57
C GLN A 195 6.91 8.38 -9.03
N VAL A 196 5.91 8.59 -9.88
CA VAL A 196 6.07 8.81 -11.32
C VAL A 196 5.30 10.07 -11.74
N SER A 197 5.80 10.76 -12.75
CA SER A 197 5.08 11.89 -13.34
C SER A 197 3.82 11.39 -14.09
N PRO A 198 2.75 12.20 -14.18
CA PRO A 198 1.55 11.82 -14.93
C PRO A 198 1.82 11.40 -16.38
N SER A 199 2.77 12.06 -17.05
CA SER A 199 3.14 11.76 -18.44
C SER A 199 3.89 10.42 -18.61
N GLN A 200 4.54 9.93 -17.56
CA GLN A 200 5.26 8.65 -17.58
C GLN A 200 4.45 7.50 -16.98
N PHE A 201 3.37 7.79 -16.25
CA PHE A 201 2.62 6.82 -15.47
C PHE A 201 2.21 5.59 -16.31
N ALA A 202 1.62 5.82 -17.49
CA ALA A 202 1.16 4.74 -18.35
C ALA A 202 2.30 3.77 -18.76
N ALA A 203 3.46 4.31 -19.12
CA ALA A 203 4.61 3.50 -19.49
C ALA A 203 5.11 2.65 -18.31
N TYR A 204 5.20 3.25 -17.10
CA TYR A 204 5.60 2.54 -15.89
C TYR A 204 4.60 1.46 -15.48
N TRP A 205 3.31 1.78 -15.47
CA TRP A 205 2.25 0.84 -15.15
C TRP A 205 2.23 -0.36 -16.09
N ASN A 206 2.28 -0.09 -17.40
CA ASN A 206 2.27 -1.15 -18.40
C ASN A 206 3.54 -2.01 -18.29
N ALA A 207 4.70 -1.40 -18.08
CA ALA A 207 5.95 -2.11 -17.86
C ALA A 207 5.91 -2.98 -16.58
N ALA A 208 5.33 -2.48 -15.48
CA ALA A 208 5.19 -3.22 -14.24
C ALA A 208 4.39 -4.51 -14.42
N GLN A 209 3.28 -4.46 -15.17
CA GLN A 209 2.52 -5.68 -15.51
C GLN A 209 3.35 -6.66 -16.34
N CYS A 210 4.11 -6.19 -17.34
CA CYS A 210 4.96 -7.05 -18.16
C CYS A 210 5.98 -7.84 -17.34
N VAL A 211 6.52 -7.25 -16.27
CA VAL A 211 7.58 -7.88 -15.45
C VAL A 211 7.04 -8.61 -14.22
N ALA A 212 5.77 -8.41 -13.85
CA ALA A 212 5.17 -8.97 -12.63
C ALA A 212 5.36 -10.49 -12.54
N GLY A 213 5.12 -11.22 -13.64
CA GLY A 213 5.30 -12.68 -13.67
C GLY A 213 6.74 -13.12 -13.41
N VAL A 214 7.73 -12.38 -13.90
CA VAL A 214 9.16 -12.66 -13.65
C VAL A 214 9.52 -12.37 -12.20
N GLN A 215 9.03 -11.26 -11.65
CA GLN A 215 9.27 -10.89 -10.25
C GLN A 215 8.67 -11.93 -9.29
N VAL A 216 7.44 -12.36 -9.54
CA VAL A 216 6.79 -13.43 -8.78
C VAL A 216 7.57 -14.73 -8.88
N ALA A 217 7.99 -15.13 -10.09
CA ALA A 217 8.73 -16.38 -10.26
C ALA A 217 10.07 -16.40 -9.52
N LEU A 218 10.78 -15.26 -9.49
CA LEU A 218 12.04 -15.11 -8.75
C LEU A 218 11.83 -15.02 -7.23
N GLY A 219 10.73 -14.40 -6.80
CA GLY A 219 10.40 -14.17 -5.39
C GLY A 219 9.55 -15.26 -4.75
N ALA A 220 9.23 -16.34 -5.47
CA ALA A 220 8.31 -17.38 -5.03
C ALA A 220 8.69 -17.96 -3.66
N ASN A 221 7.87 -17.70 -2.64
CA ASN A 221 8.18 -18.09 -1.26
C ASN A 221 6.98 -18.58 -0.43
N SER A 222 5.87 -18.98 -1.08
CA SER A 222 4.66 -19.47 -0.39
C SER A 222 4.17 -20.84 -0.92
N PRO A 223 4.99 -21.90 -0.84
CA PRO A 223 4.60 -23.19 -1.40
C PRO A 223 3.55 -23.97 -0.59
N PHE A 224 3.31 -23.61 0.67
CA PHE A 224 2.45 -24.36 1.58
C PHE A 224 1.25 -23.54 2.06
N LEU A 225 0.11 -24.22 2.26
CA LEU A 225 -1.06 -23.71 2.95
C LEU A 225 -1.76 -24.88 3.65
N PHE A 226 -2.06 -24.75 4.95
CA PHE A 226 -2.69 -25.81 5.76
C PHE A 226 -1.95 -27.15 5.69
N GLY A 227 -0.62 -27.11 5.67
CA GLY A 227 0.24 -28.30 5.59
C GLY A 227 0.22 -29.02 4.23
N ARG A 228 -0.34 -28.42 3.17
CA ARG A 228 -0.35 -28.98 1.81
C ARG A 228 0.65 -28.26 0.92
N GLU A 229 1.43 -28.99 0.12
CA GLU A 229 2.30 -28.37 -0.91
C GLU A 229 1.45 -28.05 -2.15
N LEU A 230 1.29 -26.77 -2.47
CA LEU A 230 0.41 -26.31 -3.55
C LEU A 230 1.22 -25.66 -4.69
N TRP A 231 0.99 -24.38 -4.98
CA TRP A 231 1.75 -23.62 -5.98
C TRP A 231 3.04 -23.10 -5.36
N ARG A 232 4.10 -22.92 -6.14
CA ARG A 232 5.33 -22.24 -5.65
C ARG A 232 5.05 -20.85 -5.06
N GLU A 233 3.99 -20.19 -5.55
CA GLU A 233 3.44 -18.96 -5.00
C GLU A 233 1.92 -19.13 -4.77
N THR A 234 1.55 -19.85 -3.70
CA THR A 234 0.14 -20.14 -3.34
C THR A 234 -0.66 -18.90 -2.95
N ARG A 235 0.02 -17.82 -2.50
CA ARG A 235 -0.63 -16.54 -2.21
C ARG A 235 -1.49 -16.02 -3.36
N ILE A 236 -1.09 -16.23 -4.62
CA ILE A 236 -1.82 -15.68 -5.77
C ILE A 236 -3.23 -16.28 -5.85
N PRO A 237 -3.39 -17.62 -6.05
CA PRO A 237 -4.73 -18.20 -6.12
C PRO A 237 -5.50 -18.09 -4.80
N LEU A 238 -4.81 -18.02 -3.64
CA LEU A 238 -5.46 -17.80 -2.36
C LEU A 238 -6.08 -16.40 -2.28
N PHE A 239 -5.32 -15.36 -2.58
CA PHE A 239 -5.74 -13.96 -2.51
C PHE A 239 -6.85 -13.64 -3.53
N GLU A 240 -6.74 -14.17 -4.75
CA GLU A 240 -7.77 -14.03 -5.78
C GLU A 240 -9.12 -14.59 -5.32
N GLN A 241 -9.13 -15.71 -4.59
CA GLN A 241 -10.35 -16.36 -4.12
C GLN A 241 -10.86 -15.80 -2.80
N ALA A 242 -9.96 -15.49 -1.85
CA ALA A 242 -10.32 -15.00 -0.51
C ALA A 242 -10.96 -13.60 -0.51
N THR A 243 -10.78 -12.85 -1.60
CA THR A 243 -11.29 -11.49 -1.76
C THR A 243 -12.39 -11.37 -2.82
N ASP A 244 -12.81 -12.48 -3.42
CA ASP A 244 -13.76 -12.46 -4.51
C ASP A 244 -15.20 -12.29 -4.00
N THR A 245 -15.80 -11.15 -4.34
CA THR A 245 -17.20 -10.86 -4.00
C THR A 245 -18.21 -11.47 -4.97
N ARG A 246 -17.76 -12.22 -5.99
CA ARG A 246 -18.64 -12.80 -7.01
C ARG A 246 -19.03 -14.24 -6.66
N SER A 247 -20.33 -14.55 -6.73
CA SER A 247 -20.83 -15.93 -6.79
C SER A 247 -20.49 -16.58 -8.13
N GLU A 248 -20.67 -17.90 -8.24
CA GLU A 248 -20.39 -18.64 -9.47
C GLU A 248 -21.23 -18.16 -10.67
N GLU A 249 -22.49 -17.77 -10.46
CA GLU A 249 -23.34 -17.22 -11.52
C GLU A 249 -22.81 -15.86 -12.01
N ILE A 250 -22.34 -15.03 -11.08
CA ILE A 250 -21.79 -13.70 -11.39
C ILE A 250 -20.45 -13.84 -12.14
N LYS A 251 -19.63 -14.83 -11.78
CA LYS A 251 -18.42 -15.20 -12.55
C LYS A 251 -18.80 -15.68 -13.96
N ALA A 252 -19.80 -16.54 -14.09
CA ALA A 252 -20.26 -17.07 -15.38
C ALA A 252 -20.85 -15.98 -16.30
N GLN A 253 -21.40 -14.90 -15.74
CA GLN A 253 -21.84 -13.71 -16.47
C GLN A 253 -20.69 -12.82 -16.96
N GLY A 254 -19.43 -13.15 -16.63
CA GLY A 254 -18.26 -12.36 -17.02
C GLY A 254 -18.09 -11.07 -16.21
N VAL A 255 -18.68 -10.97 -15.01
CA VAL A 255 -18.45 -9.83 -14.13
C VAL A 255 -17.00 -9.82 -13.68
N ARG A 256 -16.38 -8.64 -13.74
CA ARG A 256 -14.94 -8.46 -13.56
C ARG A 256 -14.53 -8.81 -12.13
N PRO A 257 -13.42 -9.54 -11.93
CA PRO A 257 -12.85 -9.70 -10.61
C PRO A 257 -12.36 -8.36 -10.07
N ARG A 258 -12.32 -8.25 -8.75
CA ARG A 258 -11.75 -7.10 -8.06
C ARG A 258 -10.21 -7.07 -8.16
N VAL A 259 -9.59 -8.24 -8.17
CA VAL A 259 -8.14 -8.41 -8.29
C VAL A 259 -7.82 -8.71 -9.75
N TRP A 260 -7.27 -7.74 -10.47
CA TRP A 260 -6.90 -7.85 -11.89
C TRP A 260 -6.00 -6.70 -12.36
N PHE A 261 -5.47 -6.83 -13.56
CA PHE A 261 -4.63 -5.81 -14.20
C PHE A 261 -5.37 -4.81 -15.11
N GLY A 262 -6.70 -4.96 -15.26
CA GLY A 262 -7.53 -4.16 -16.16
C GLY A 262 -7.78 -4.82 -17.53
N GLU A 263 -8.67 -4.23 -18.34
CA GLU A 263 -9.06 -4.80 -19.66
C GLU A 263 -8.04 -4.55 -20.77
N ARG A 264 -7.12 -3.59 -20.58
CA ARG A 264 -6.22 -3.09 -21.62
C ARG A 264 -5.01 -2.37 -21.03
N TRP A 265 -3.99 -2.18 -21.86
CA TRP A 265 -2.94 -1.21 -21.58
C TRP A 265 -3.53 0.19 -21.40
N ILE A 266 -3.08 0.89 -20.37
CA ILE A 266 -3.52 2.26 -20.13
C ILE A 266 -2.68 3.26 -20.91
N THR A 267 -3.26 4.42 -21.12
CA THR A 267 -2.63 5.60 -21.73
C THR A 267 -2.46 6.75 -20.75
N SER A 268 -3.20 6.71 -19.63
CA SER A 268 -3.11 7.68 -18.54
C SER A 268 -3.45 7.00 -17.21
N VAL A 269 -2.95 7.56 -16.10
CA VAL A 269 -3.40 7.20 -14.74
C VAL A 269 -4.92 7.33 -14.59
N PHE A 270 -5.54 8.27 -15.32
CA PHE A 270 -6.99 8.48 -15.31
C PHE A 270 -7.77 7.23 -15.72
N ASP A 271 -7.23 6.43 -16.66
CA ASP A 271 -7.89 5.20 -17.14
C ASP A 271 -8.17 4.23 -15.98
N LEU A 272 -7.22 4.10 -15.04
CA LEU A 272 -7.37 3.23 -13.87
C LEU A 272 -8.45 3.72 -12.91
N PHE A 273 -8.48 5.02 -12.62
CA PHE A 273 -9.50 5.59 -11.75
C PHE A 273 -10.89 5.51 -12.39
N GLU A 274 -11.00 5.85 -13.68
CA GLU A 274 -12.25 5.74 -14.43
C GLU A 274 -12.76 4.29 -14.44
N GLU A 275 -11.90 3.32 -14.74
CA GLU A 275 -12.26 1.90 -14.75
C GLU A 275 -12.77 1.43 -13.39
N ASN A 276 -12.08 1.81 -12.30
CA ASN A 276 -12.49 1.44 -10.96
C ASN A 276 -13.86 2.03 -10.59
N VAL A 277 -14.09 3.31 -10.89
CA VAL A 277 -15.37 4.00 -10.64
C VAL A 277 -16.51 3.45 -11.49
N ARG A 278 -16.19 3.00 -12.71
CA ARG A 278 -17.17 2.45 -13.66
C ARG A 278 -17.64 1.06 -13.25
N TYR A 279 -16.73 0.17 -12.84
CA TYR A 279 -17.03 -1.25 -12.69
C TYR A 279 -17.29 -1.69 -11.25
N PHE A 280 -16.71 -1.03 -10.24
CA PHE A 280 -16.76 -1.55 -8.87
C PHE A 280 -17.61 -0.69 -7.94
N PRO A 281 -18.63 -1.27 -7.28
CA PRO A 281 -19.30 -0.60 -6.18
C PRO A 281 -18.35 -0.52 -4.97
N ALA A 282 -18.49 0.56 -4.19
CA ALA A 282 -17.78 0.70 -2.93
C ALA A 282 -18.21 -0.38 -1.92
N LEU A 283 -17.21 -1.03 -1.32
CA LEU A 283 -17.39 -1.92 -0.18
C LEU A 283 -17.68 -1.09 1.07
N LEU A 284 -16.87 -0.05 1.30
CA LEU A 284 -17.01 0.87 2.43
C LEU A 284 -17.35 2.28 1.91
N PRO A 285 -18.63 2.64 1.72
CA PRO A 285 -19.04 3.95 1.19
C PRO A 285 -18.93 5.08 2.22
N VAL A 286 -17.75 5.27 2.81
CA VAL A 286 -17.44 6.35 3.77
C VAL A 286 -17.19 7.64 3.00
N CYS A 287 -17.87 8.72 3.39
CA CYS A 287 -17.68 10.04 2.80
C CYS A 287 -17.32 11.04 3.90
N ASP A 288 -16.34 11.88 3.63
CA ASP A 288 -16.13 13.14 4.34
C ASP A 288 -17.00 14.27 3.76
N ASP A 289 -17.02 15.37 4.52
CA ASP A 289 -17.74 16.59 4.18
C ASP A 289 -16.97 17.52 3.21
N ASP A 290 -15.72 17.20 2.87
CA ASP A 290 -14.84 18.09 2.09
C ASP A 290 -15.24 18.16 0.61
N ASP A 291 -15.71 19.30 0.12
CA ASP A 291 -16.00 19.45 -1.31
C ASP A 291 -14.70 19.59 -2.14
N PRO A 292 -14.32 18.57 -2.96
CA PRO A 292 -13.04 18.58 -3.66
C PRO A 292 -12.94 19.70 -4.71
N ALA A 293 -14.07 20.12 -5.30
CA ALA A 293 -14.07 21.19 -6.28
C ALA A 293 -13.83 22.55 -5.62
N ARG A 294 -14.41 22.76 -4.43
CA ARG A 294 -14.15 23.98 -3.63
C ARG A 294 -12.70 24.04 -3.16
N THR A 295 -12.13 22.92 -2.74
CA THR A 295 -10.72 22.84 -2.33
C THR A 295 -9.80 23.21 -3.50
N LEU A 296 -10.02 22.62 -4.67
CA LEU A 296 -9.24 22.95 -5.87
C LEU A 296 -9.39 24.41 -6.29
N ALA A 297 -10.63 24.95 -6.27
CA ALA A 297 -10.90 26.35 -6.62
C ALA A 297 -10.19 27.36 -5.70
N ARG A 298 -9.89 26.98 -4.45
CA ARG A 298 -9.10 27.78 -3.52
C ARG A 298 -7.58 27.69 -3.77
N GLY A 299 -7.15 26.83 -4.69
CA GLY A 299 -5.75 26.57 -5.00
C GLY A 299 -5.11 25.45 -4.17
N ASP A 300 -5.89 24.83 -3.28
CA ASP A 300 -5.43 23.73 -2.43
C ASP A 300 -5.59 22.37 -3.16
N VAL A 301 -4.87 21.34 -2.72
CA VAL A 301 -5.01 19.97 -3.26
C VAL A 301 -6.00 19.18 -2.39
N PRO A 302 -7.07 18.59 -2.97
CA PRO A 302 -7.99 17.74 -2.22
C PRO A 302 -7.27 16.54 -1.59
N SER A 303 -7.43 16.33 -0.28
CA SER A 303 -6.78 15.28 0.51
C SER A 303 -7.75 14.22 1.06
N SER A 304 -8.99 14.21 0.56
CA SER A 304 -10.08 13.35 1.03
C SER A 304 -9.86 11.85 0.71
N PRO A 305 -10.13 10.95 1.68
CA PRO A 305 -10.15 9.49 1.46
C PRO A 305 -11.11 9.06 0.34
N SER A 306 -12.25 9.74 0.19
CA SER A 306 -13.25 9.44 -0.85
C SER A 306 -12.78 9.83 -2.26
N CYS A 307 -11.79 10.71 -2.37
CA CYS A 307 -11.17 11.06 -3.64
C CYS A 307 -10.02 10.12 -4.04
N GLY A 308 -9.65 9.14 -3.20
CA GLY A 308 -8.42 8.37 -3.37
C GLY A 308 -7.15 9.23 -3.26
N CYS A 309 -7.31 10.51 -2.97
CA CYS A 309 -6.26 11.51 -2.86
C CYS A 309 -6.02 11.72 -1.37
N THR A 310 -5.25 10.88 -0.70
CA THR A 310 -4.79 11.21 0.66
C THR A 310 -3.42 11.87 0.55
N THR A 311 -3.23 13.05 1.16
CA THR A 311 -1.90 13.53 1.54
C THR A 311 -1.42 12.69 2.71
N ALA A 312 -1.07 11.42 2.45
CA ALA A 312 -0.35 10.64 3.43
C ALA A 312 1.10 11.12 3.41
N PRO A 313 1.73 11.37 4.58
CA PRO A 313 3.17 11.42 4.66
C PRO A 313 3.67 10.03 4.32
N SER A 314 3.89 9.74 3.04
CA SER A 314 4.94 8.82 2.63
C SER A 314 4.84 7.42 3.31
N THR A 315 3.63 6.88 3.46
CA THR A 315 3.35 5.57 4.08
C THR A 315 2.36 4.83 3.19
N ALA A 316 2.93 3.99 2.33
CA ALA A 316 2.18 3.00 1.62
C ALA A 316 1.96 1.86 2.61
N GLY A 317 0.74 1.89 3.13
CA GLY A 317 0.13 0.92 4.01
C GLY A 317 -1.30 0.85 3.53
N THR A 318 -1.66 -0.31 2.99
CA THR A 318 -3.02 -0.72 2.60
C THR A 318 -3.96 0.44 2.27
N ALA A 319 -3.59 1.28 1.31
CA ALA A 319 -4.52 2.21 0.68
C ALA A 319 -5.37 1.44 -0.35
N ARG A 320 -6.09 0.43 0.17
CA ARG A 320 -7.30 -0.12 -0.43
C ARG A 320 -8.39 0.94 -0.23
N CYS A 321 -8.44 1.88 -1.17
CA CYS A 321 -9.43 2.94 -1.24
C CYS A 321 -10.82 2.31 -1.40
N THR A 322 -11.58 2.10 -0.32
CA THR A 322 -13.03 1.75 -0.26
C THR A 322 -13.56 0.61 -1.15
N THR A 323 -12.68 -0.01 -1.93
CA THR A 323 -12.86 -0.95 -3.01
C THR A 323 -11.57 -1.75 -3.01
N TRP A 324 -11.62 -3.00 -2.56
CA TRP A 324 -10.48 -3.89 -2.73
C TRP A 324 -10.31 -4.05 -4.25
N SER A 325 -9.27 -3.44 -4.79
CA SER A 325 -8.75 -3.65 -6.12
C SER A 325 -7.24 -3.66 -5.95
N ALA A 326 -6.60 -4.81 -6.21
CA ALA A 326 -5.16 -5.01 -6.00
C ALA A 326 -4.27 -4.10 -6.88
N ALA A 327 -4.89 -3.35 -7.78
CA ALA A 327 -4.26 -2.52 -8.80
C ALA A 327 -4.70 -1.06 -8.72
N ALA A 328 -5.32 -0.60 -7.62
CA ALA A 328 -5.67 0.80 -7.47
C ALA A 328 -4.43 1.64 -7.11
N PRO A 329 -3.99 2.57 -7.96
CA PRO A 329 -2.86 3.44 -7.64
C PRO A 329 -3.19 4.32 -6.43
N THR A 330 -2.19 4.54 -5.57
CA THR A 330 -2.28 5.43 -4.43
C THR A 330 -1.62 6.75 -4.80
N CYS A 331 -2.35 7.86 -4.70
CA CYS A 331 -1.81 9.17 -5.07
C CYS A 331 -1.36 9.92 -3.81
N GLY A 332 -0.05 9.93 -3.54
CA GLY A 332 0.56 10.75 -2.50
C GLY A 332 0.97 12.11 -3.07
N TRP A 333 0.30 13.17 -2.63
CA TRP A 333 0.48 14.52 -3.19
C TRP A 333 1.51 15.33 -2.41
N ARG A 334 2.47 15.94 -3.12
CA ARG A 334 3.21 17.12 -2.65
C ARG A 334 3.11 18.23 -3.69
N THR A 335 2.99 19.47 -3.21
CA THR A 335 2.84 20.66 -4.04
C THR A 335 4.20 21.31 -4.29
N ALA A 336 4.39 21.83 -5.51
CA ALA A 336 5.48 22.75 -5.81
C ALA A 336 5.17 24.16 -5.24
N SER A 337 5.17 24.31 -3.91
CA SER A 337 4.98 25.62 -3.27
C SER A 337 6.09 25.88 -2.24
N SER A 338 7.18 26.48 -2.72
CA SER A 338 7.97 27.37 -1.86
C SER A 338 7.24 28.71 -1.75
N PRO A 339 6.99 29.26 -0.55
CA PRO A 339 6.53 30.64 -0.45
C PRO A 339 7.64 31.57 -0.98
N PRO A 340 7.30 32.69 -1.66
CA PRO A 340 8.30 33.68 -2.02
C PRO A 340 8.92 34.21 -0.73
N ALA A 341 10.26 34.21 -0.66
CA ALA A 341 10.99 34.74 0.48
C ALA A 341 10.50 36.17 0.81
N PRO A 342 10.21 36.49 2.08
CA PRO A 342 9.82 37.84 2.44
C PRO A 342 11.00 38.77 2.13
N ARG A 343 10.75 39.81 1.34
CA ARG A 343 11.67 40.95 1.19
C ARG A 343 11.73 41.67 2.54
N SER A 344 12.67 41.29 3.40
CA SER A 344 13.03 42.09 4.57
C SER A 344 14.00 43.18 4.13
N SER A 345 13.48 44.40 4.04
CA SER A 345 14.29 45.61 4.10
C SER A 345 14.88 45.71 5.51
N THR A 346 16.13 45.29 5.68
CA THR A 346 16.89 45.60 6.89
C THR A 346 18.20 46.25 6.48
N ARG A 347 18.27 47.56 6.74
CA ARG A 347 19.50 48.36 6.67
C ARG A 347 20.56 47.68 7.53
N TRP A 348 21.67 47.31 6.91
CA TRP A 348 22.92 47.05 7.62
C TRP A 348 23.70 48.36 7.75
N PRO A 349 24.24 48.69 8.94
CA PRO A 349 25.15 49.80 9.10
C PRO A 349 26.52 49.44 8.53
N THR A 350 27.06 50.41 7.80
CA THR A 350 28.43 50.50 7.30
C THR A 350 29.49 50.20 8.35
N ALA A 351 30.41 49.28 8.05
CA ALA A 351 31.73 49.22 8.68
C ALA A 351 32.79 48.63 7.73
N ARG A 352 33.57 49.56 7.17
CA ARG A 352 35.02 49.54 6.87
C ARG A 352 35.63 48.36 6.09
N SER A 353 36.04 48.74 4.88
CA SER A 353 37.17 48.26 4.10
C SER A 353 38.44 47.94 4.89
N THR A 354 39.05 46.80 4.60
CA THR A 354 40.51 46.68 4.40
C THR A 354 40.77 45.71 3.25
N SER A 355 41.71 46.10 2.39
CA SER A 355 42.31 45.37 1.28
C SER A 355 43.02 44.08 1.78
N ASP A 356 43.35 43.06 1.01
CA ASP A 356 44.15 43.07 -0.22
C ASP A 356 44.18 41.66 -0.87
N SER A 357 44.29 41.66 -2.22
CA SER A 357 45.02 40.72 -3.11
C SER A 357 45.47 39.33 -2.57
N SER A 358 45.25 38.16 -3.20
CA SER A 358 45.66 37.73 -4.55
C SER A 358 45.40 36.20 -4.72
N ALA A 359 45.12 35.73 -5.95
CA ALA A 359 44.94 34.33 -6.40
C ALA A 359 46.31 33.58 -6.57
N PRO A 360 46.44 32.29 -7.03
CA PRO A 360 45.47 31.34 -7.58
C PRO A 360 45.64 29.83 -7.17
N TRP A 361 44.84 28.97 -7.81
CA TRP A 361 44.77 27.50 -7.79
C TRP A 361 46.10 26.75 -8.01
N PRO A 362 46.17 25.45 -7.60
CA PRO A 362 46.26 24.40 -8.63
C PRO A 362 45.47 23.10 -8.34
N SER A 363 45.14 22.39 -9.42
CA SER A 363 44.58 21.02 -9.47
C SER A 363 45.72 19.95 -9.54
N PRO A 364 45.45 18.67 -9.85
CA PRO A 364 45.39 17.55 -8.92
C PRO A 364 46.57 16.55 -9.06
N THR A 365 46.84 15.75 -8.02
CA THR A 365 47.82 14.65 -8.09
C THR A 365 47.16 13.29 -7.89
N VAL A 366 47.30 12.48 -8.93
CA VAL A 366 47.02 11.04 -9.02
C VAL A 366 48.09 10.27 -8.24
N HIS A 367 47.71 9.29 -7.41
CA HIS A 367 48.59 8.20 -7.01
C HIS A 367 47.88 6.85 -7.06
N SER A 368 48.33 6.06 -8.03
CA SER A 368 48.20 4.60 -8.17
C SER A 368 49.12 3.89 -7.19
N GLY A 369 48.67 2.78 -6.59
CA GLY A 369 49.53 1.88 -5.83
C GLY A 369 48.85 0.54 -5.56
N HIS A 370 49.19 -0.46 -6.37
CA HIS A 370 48.87 -1.87 -6.16
C HIS A 370 49.53 -2.44 -4.90
N ARG A 371 48.78 -3.22 -4.12
CA ARG A 371 49.02 -4.64 -3.83
C ARG A 371 47.77 -5.30 -3.27
#